data_AF-V4QYH2-F1
#
_entry.id   AF-V4QYH2-F1
#
_cell.length_a   1.000
_cell.length_b   1.000
_cell.length_c   1.000
_cell.angle_alpha   90.00
_cell.angle_beta   90.00
_cell.angle_gamma   90.00
#
_symmetry.space_group_name_H-M   'P 1'
#
loop_
_entity.id
_entity.type
_entity.pdbx_description
1 polymer ?
#
loop_
_entity_poly.entity_id
_entity_poly.type
_entity_poly.pdbx_seq_one_letter_code
_entity_poly.pdbx_strand_id
1 'polypeptide(L)'
;MLRVLASLVRLISGINLVIGNVFAWLSVAIVAVCFTVVVQRYVFSTSFVWMQDLYVWLNGVMFMAVAGFALLRNDHVRVDIFYRAASPRRRAIVDLFGTLVFLLPFTFVIAYFGWEFVARSWRYGEGSVNPGGMTGLYVVKSFIIVFAVLVALQGLAMAMRSIIVLAGREDLLPPRFHYQD
;
A
#
# COMPACT_ATOMS: atom_id res chain seq x y z
N MET A 1 17.34 -17.29 -16.09
CA MET A 1 17.30 -16.53 -14.81
C MET A 1 16.64 -15.16 -14.96
N LEU A 2 17.19 -14.20 -15.72
CA LEU A 2 16.63 -12.84 -15.84
C LEU A 2 15.20 -12.77 -16.37
N ARG A 3 14.81 -13.65 -17.30
CA ARG A 3 13.42 -13.76 -17.79
C ARG A 3 12.42 -14.16 -16.69
N VAL A 4 12.85 -14.98 -15.73
CA VAL A 4 12.02 -15.37 -14.58
C VAL A 4 11.80 -14.18 -13.67
N LEU A 5 12.86 -13.40 -13.39
CA LEU A 5 12.75 -12.15 -12.63
C LEU A 5 11.79 -11.17 -13.31
N ALA A 6 11.89 -10.98 -14.63
CA ALA A 6 10.98 -10.10 -15.37
C ALA A 6 9.52 -10.57 -15.30
N SER A 7 9.28 -11.89 -15.29
CA SER A 7 7.93 -12.45 -15.08
C SER A 7 7.43 -12.23 -13.65
N LEU A 8 8.28 -12.39 -12.63
CA LEU A 8 7.92 -12.10 -11.24
C LEU A 8 7.60 -10.62 -11.01
N VAL A 9 8.39 -9.71 -11.59
CA VAL A 9 8.11 -8.26 -11.56
C VAL A 9 6.72 -7.97 -12.13
N ARG A 10 6.40 -8.55 -13.30
CA ARG A 10 5.07 -8.37 -13.94
C ARG A 10 3.94 -8.94 -13.09
N LEU A 11 4.13 -10.11 -12.50
CA LEU A 11 3.13 -10.75 -11.63
C LEU A 11 2.84 -9.89 -10.41
N ILE A 12 3.88 -9.52 -9.65
CA ILE A 12 3.74 -8.72 -8.43
C ILE A 12 3.11 -7.36 -8.73
N SER A 13 3.60 -6.69 -9.78
CA SER A 13 3.02 -5.40 -10.20
C SER A 13 1.57 -5.55 -10.65
N GLY A 14 1.21 -6.68 -11.28
CA GLY A 14 -0.17 -7.00 -11.66
C GLY A 14 -1.07 -7.17 -10.43
N ILE A 15 -0.61 -7.88 -9.40
CA ILE A 15 -1.34 -8.06 -8.14
C ILE A 15 -1.60 -6.69 -7.48
N ASN A 16 -0.56 -5.84 -7.35
CA ASN A 16 -0.72 -4.49 -6.79
C ASN A 16 -1.64 -3.62 -7.66
N LEU A 17 -1.58 -3.75 -8.98
CA LEU A 17 -2.48 -3.04 -9.90
C LEU A 17 -3.96 -3.39 -9.65
N VAL A 18 -4.27 -4.68 -9.54
CA VAL A 18 -5.64 -5.16 -9.31
C VAL A 18 -6.12 -4.72 -7.93
N ILE A 19 -5.33 -4.97 -6.89
CA ILE A 19 -5.70 -4.59 -5.51
C ILE A 19 -5.88 -3.08 -5.41
N GLY A 20 -4.94 -2.29 -5.92
CA GLY A 20 -5.03 -0.83 -5.92
C GLY A 20 -6.29 -0.32 -6.61
N ASN A 21 -6.61 -0.83 -7.80
CA ASN A 21 -7.79 -0.41 -8.54
C ASN A 21 -9.11 -0.82 -7.84
N VAL A 22 -9.16 -2.00 -7.23
CA VAL A 22 -10.34 -2.46 -6.48
C VAL A 22 -10.54 -1.62 -5.22
N PHE A 23 -9.50 -1.46 -4.41
CA PHE A 23 -9.61 -0.72 -3.15
C PHE A 23 -9.70 0.79 -3.34
N ALA A 24 -9.27 1.35 -4.47
CA ALA A 24 -9.47 2.76 -4.79
C ALA A 24 -10.96 3.15 -4.85
N TRP A 25 -11.87 2.22 -5.18
CA TRP A 25 -13.31 2.47 -5.14
C TRP A 25 -13.86 2.75 -3.73
N LEU A 26 -13.12 2.38 -2.68
CA LEU A 26 -13.46 2.77 -1.32
C LEU A 26 -13.46 4.30 -1.15
N SER A 27 -12.73 5.06 -1.98
CA SER A 27 -12.79 6.53 -1.96
C SER A 27 -14.20 7.05 -2.22
N VAL A 28 -14.90 6.47 -3.20
CA VAL A 28 -16.29 6.81 -3.52
C VAL A 28 -17.21 6.44 -2.36
N ALA A 29 -17.03 5.25 -1.77
CA ALA A 29 -17.79 4.82 -0.61
C ALA A 29 -17.58 5.74 0.60
N ILE A 30 -16.34 6.16 0.88
CA ILE A 30 -16.00 7.10 1.95
C ILE A 30 -16.73 8.42 1.75
N VAL A 31 -16.68 8.99 0.53
CA VAL A 31 -17.39 10.24 0.22
C VAL A 31 -18.89 10.09 0.43
N ALA A 32 -19.50 8.99 -0.03
CA ALA A 32 -20.92 8.74 0.15
C ALA A 32 -21.33 8.62 1.63
N VAL A 33 -20.55 7.89 2.43
CA VAL A 33 -20.80 7.74 3.88
C VAL A 33 -20.61 9.08 4.58
N CYS A 34 -19.50 9.79 4.34
CA CYS A 34 -19.24 11.11 4.91
C CYS A 34 -20.35 12.11 4.57
N PHE A 35 -20.79 12.16 3.31
CA PHE A 35 -21.89 13.02 2.88
C PHE A 35 -23.18 12.68 3.63
N THR A 36 -23.50 11.39 3.77
CA THR A 36 -24.68 10.94 4.52
C THR A 36 -24.60 11.36 5.99
N VAL A 37 -23.44 11.22 6.64
CA VAL A 37 -23.21 11.65 8.02
C VAL A 37 -23.42 13.17 8.17
N VAL A 38 -22.91 13.97 7.24
CA VAL A 38 -23.09 15.43 7.23
C VAL A 38 -24.57 15.79 7.08
N VAL A 39 -25.28 15.18 6.13
CA VAL A 39 -26.72 15.42 5.93
C VAL A 39 -27.52 15.03 7.17
N GLN A 40 -27.29 13.86 7.75
CA GLN A 40 -27.96 13.42 8.98
C GLN A 40 -27.72 14.39 10.13
N ARG A 41 -26.48 14.84 10.32
CA ARG A 41 -26.09 15.72 11.42
C ARG A 41 -26.70 17.11 11.29
N TYR A 42 -26.64 17.72 10.11
CA TYR A 42 -27.00 19.13 9.93
C TYR A 42 -28.44 19.35 9.44
N VAL A 43 -29.02 18.40 8.71
CA VAL A 43 -30.40 18.53 8.20
C VAL A 43 -31.39 17.84 9.13
N PHE A 44 -31.04 16.65 9.63
CA PHE A 44 -31.94 15.82 10.44
C PHE A 44 -31.60 15.80 11.92
N SER A 45 -30.61 16.59 12.36
CA SER A 45 -30.15 16.67 13.75
C SER A 45 -29.90 15.30 14.42
N THR A 46 -29.53 14.30 13.63
CA THR A 46 -29.35 12.90 14.06
C THR A 46 -27.91 12.46 13.76
N SER A 47 -27.33 11.59 14.58
CA SER A 47 -26.00 11.06 14.33
C SER A 47 -25.88 9.60 14.76
N PHE A 48 -25.32 8.77 13.87
CA PHE A 48 -25.04 7.37 14.15
C PHE A 48 -23.55 7.16 14.31
N VAL A 49 -23.14 6.63 15.48
CA VAL A 49 -21.72 6.40 15.81
C VAL A 49 -21.08 5.40 14.85
N TRP A 50 -21.79 4.33 14.50
CA TRP A 50 -21.26 3.32 13.57
C TRP A 50 -20.92 3.88 12.18
N MET A 51 -21.62 4.92 11.71
CA MET A 51 -21.31 5.55 10.42
C MET A 51 -20.04 6.38 10.50
N GLN A 52 -19.75 6.95 11.69
CA GLN A 52 -18.51 7.66 11.95
C GLN A 52 -17.32 6.71 11.96
N ASP A 53 -17.48 5.55 12.61
CA ASP A 53 -16.50 4.48 12.54
C ASP A 53 -16.30 4.00 11.11
N LEU A 54 -17.39 3.78 10.36
CA LEU A 54 -17.34 3.23 9.01
C LEU A 54 -16.47 4.04 8.06
N TYR A 55 -16.66 5.35 7.93
CA TYR A 55 -15.86 6.13 6.96
C TYR A 55 -14.38 6.19 7.36
N VAL A 56 -14.07 6.21 8.66
CA VAL A 56 -12.68 6.16 9.17
C VAL A 56 -12.06 4.80 8.88
N TRP A 57 -12.81 3.72 9.10
CA TRP A 57 -12.34 2.35 8.90
C TRP A 57 -12.15 2.05 7.41
N LEU A 58 -13.08 2.47 6.54
CA LEU A 58 -12.92 2.40 5.09
C LEU A 58 -11.69 3.17 4.62
N ASN A 59 -11.44 4.36 5.18
CA ASN A 59 -10.24 5.14 4.87
C ASN A 59 -8.95 4.41 5.26
N GLY A 60 -8.89 3.86 6.47
CA GLY A 60 -7.74 3.08 6.93
C GLY A 60 -7.48 1.87 6.05
N VAL A 61 -8.52 1.09 5.73
CA VAL A 61 -8.44 -0.07 4.83
C VAL A 61 -7.95 0.33 3.44
N MET A 62 -8.53 1.38 2.86
CA MET A 62 -8.15 1.90 1.55
C MET A 62 -6.68 2.29 1.53
N PHE A 63 -6.24 3.11 2.49
CA PHE A 63 -4.86 3.59 2.57
C PHE A 63 -3.87 2.42 2.65
N MET A 64 -4.13 1.46 3.53
CA MET A 64 -3.26 0.30 3.74
C MET A 64 -3.21 -0.63 2.51
N ALA A 65 -4.35 -0.86 1.84
CA ALA A 65 -4.42 -1.72 0.67
C ALA A 65 -3.81 -1.07 -0.59
N VAL A 66 -3.96 0.25 -0.75
CA VAL A 66 -3.50 0.99 -1.94
C VAL A 66 -2.01 1.35 -1.86
N ALA A 67 -1.36 1.25 -0.70
CA ALA A 67 0.04 1.65 -0.55
C ALA A 67 1.01 0.94 -1.51
N GLY A 68 0.88 -0.38 -1.72
CA GLY A 68 1.69 -1.11 -2.69
C GLY A 68 1.48 -0.62 -4.14
N PHE A 69 0.24 -0.25 -4.48
CA PHE A 69 -0.10 0.35 -5.77
C PHE A 69 0.46 1.76 -5.95
N ALA A 70 0.38 2.59 -4.91
CA ALA A 70 0.99 3.93 -4.93
C ALA A 70 2.52 3.83 -5.07
N LEU A 71 3.16 2.83 -4.46
CA LEU A 71 4.59 2.58 -4.63
C LEU A 71 4.92 2.12 -6.06
N LEU A 72 4.09 1.25 -6.66
CA LEU A 72 4.22 0.85 -8.06
C LEU A 72 4.22 2.04 -9.02
N ARG A 73 3.40 3.05 -8.74
CA ARG A 73 3.24 4.25 -9.56
C ARG A 73 4.27 5.35 -9.28
N ASN A 74 5.13 5.16 -8.28
CA ASN A 74 6.01 6.21 -7.73
C ASN A 74 5.24 7.45 -7.22
N ASP A 75 4.03 7.25 -6.71
CA ASP A 75 3.18 8.33 -6.17
C ASP A 75 3.57 8.69 -4.70
N HIS A 76 4.53 7.98 -4.10
CA HIS A 76 5.07 8.33 -2.79
C HIS A 76 5.93 9.59 -2.87
N VAL A 77 5.76 10.49 -1.91
CA VAL A 77 6.58 11.69 -1.79
C VAL A 77 8.05 11.30 -1.64
N ARG A 78 8.87 11.78 -2.58
CA ARG A 78 10.29 11.47 -2.68
C ARG A 78 11.09 12.75 -2.94
N VAL A 79 12.28 12.84 -2.34
CA VAL A 79 13.20 13.96 -2.55
C VAL A 79 14.22 13.57 -3.60
N ASP A 80 14.09 14.13 -4.80
CA ASP A 80 14.77 13.60 -6.00
C ASP A 80 15.88 14.47 -6.56
N ILE A 81 16.46 15.37 -5.77
CA ILE A 81 17.44 16.35 -6.25
C ILE A 81 18.61 15.66 -6.96
N PHE A 82 19.20 14.64 -6.33
CA PHE A 82 20.32 13.88 -6.91
C PHE A 82 19.87 12.71 -7.78
N TYR A 83 18.64 12.21 -7.58
CA TYR A 83 18.12 11.08 -8.31
C TYR A 83 17.73 11.44 -9.74
N ARG A 84 17.07 12.59 -9.95
CA ARG A 84 16.63 13.06 -11.28
C ARG A 84 17.82 13.29 -12.23
N ALA A 85 18.94 13.79 -11.74
CA ALA A 85 20.13 13.99 -12.58
C ALA A 85 20.97 12.72 -12.78
N ALA A 86 20.62 11.60 -12.13
CA ALA A 86 21.40 10.37 -12.18
C ALA A 86 21.09 9.52 -13.42
N SER A 87 22.09 8.84 -13.96
CA SER A 87 21.90 7.88 -15.06
C SER A 87 21.04 6.67 -14.63
N PRO A 88 20.40 5.95 -15.58
CA PRO A 88 19.55 4.78 -15.27
C PRO A 88 20.24 3.75 -14.37
N ARG A 89 21.54 3.51 -14.59
CA ARG A 89 22.34 2.63 -13.72
C ARG A 89 22.48 3.15 -12.30
N ARG A 90 22.75 4.44 -12.11
CA ARG A 90 22.87 5.03 -10.76
C ARG A 90 21.52 5.00 -10.04
N ARG A 91 20.42 5.30 -10.74
CA ARG A 91 19.05 5.18 -10.20
C ARG A 91 18.73 3.76 -9.76
N ALA A 92 19.09 2.75 -10.56
CA ALA A 92 18.92 1.34 -10.20
C ALA A 92 19.74 0.94 -8.95
N ILE A 93 20.97 1.45 -8.79
CA ILE A 93 21.75 1.21 -7.56
C ILE A 93 21.05 1.81 -6.34
N VAL A 94 20.58 3.06 -6.46
CA VAL A 94 19.88 3.77 -5.37
C VAL A 94 18.59 3.06 -5.00
N ASP A 95 17.78 2.65 -5.98
CA ASP A 95 16.52 1.93 -5.74
C ASP A 95 16.79 0.56 -5.10
N LEU A 96 17.79 -0.17 -5.58
CA LEU A 96 18.16 -1.47 -5.02
C LEU A 96 18.61 -1.34 -3.57
N PHE A 97 19.54 -0.43 -3.31
CA PHE A 97 20.03 -0.16 -1.96
C PHE A 97 18.90 0.31 -1.04
N GLY A 98 18.11 1.28 -1.49
CA GLY A 98 17.01 1.83 -0.70
C GLY A 98 15.94 0.79 -0.39
N THR A 99 15.66 -0.10 -1.35
CA THR A 99 14.73 -1.20 -1.12
C THR A 99 15.26 -2.20 -0.10
N LEU A 100 16.50 -2.65 -0.25
CA LEU A 100 17.06 -3.72 0.59
C LEU A 100 17.38 -3.24 2.02
N VAL A 101 17.83 -2.00 2.18
CA VAL A 101 18.33 -1.47 3.46
C VAL A 101 17.27 -0.70 4.23
N PHE A 102 16.31 -0.07 3.55
CA PHE A 102 15.27 0.72 4.23
C PHE A 102 13.89 0.09 4.09
N LEU A 103 13.43 -0.16 2.86
CA LEU A 103 12.04 -0.58 2.63
C LEU A 103 11.75 -1.97 3.20
N LEU A 104 12.56 -2.99 2.87
CA LEU A 104 12.32 -4.35 3.35
C LEU A 104 12.44 -4.46 4.87
N PRO A 105 13.48 -3.92 5.54
CA PRO A 105 13.55 -3.92 6.99
C PRO A 105 12.38 -3.19 7.64
N PHE A 106 11.94 -2.06 7.08
CA PHE A 106 10.76 -1.34 7.56
C PHE A 106 9.49 -2.20 7.48
N THR A 107 9.23 -2.82 6.33
CA THR A 107 8.06 -3.71 6.17
C THR A 107 8.14 -4.94 7.06
N PHE A 108 9.34 -5.46 7.33
CA PHE A 108 9.55 -6.56 8.26
C PHE A 108 9.21 -6.15 9.70
N VAL A 109 9.68 -4.98 10.15
CA VAL A 109 9.35 -4.44 11.48
C VAL A 109 7.83 -4.28 11.64
N ILE A 110 7.15 -3.72 10.63
CA ILE A 110 5.69 -3.59 10.65
C ILE A 110 5.02 -4.95 10.72
N ALA A 111 5.44 -5.93 9.91
CA ALA A 111 4.85 -7.26 9.92
C ALA A 111 5.08 -7.96 11.28
N TYR A 112 6.28 -7.86 11.84
CA TYR A 112 6.65 -8.52 13.09
C TYR A 112 5.85 -7.99 14.29
N PHE A 113 5.89 -6.67 14.54
CA PHE A 113 5.14 -6.09 15.66
C PHE A 113 3.64 -5.99 15.37
N GLY A 114 3.28 -5.78 14.11
CA GLY A 114 1.89 -5.77 13.66
C GLY A 114 1.22 -7.12 13.86
N TRP A 115 1.95 -8.24 13.73
CA TRP A 115 1.36 -9.57 13.88
C TRP A 115 0.77 -9.79 15.28
N GLU A 116 1.57 -9.53 16.32
CA GLU A 116 1.12 -9.62 17.72
C GLU A 116 -0.06 -8.68 18.00
N PHE A 117 -0.02 -7.47 17.44
CA PHE A 117 -1.09 -6.49 17.58
C PHE A 117 -2.40 -6.96 16.94
N VAL A 118 -2.34 -7.49 15.72
CA VAL A 118 -3.49 -8.01 14.98
C VAL A 118 -4.03 -9.29 15.63
N ALA A 119 -3.15 -10.23 15.97
CA ALA A 119 -3.54 -11.49 16.60
C ALA A 119 -4.28 -11.27 17.92
N ARG A 120 -3.81 -10.31 18.74
CA ARG A 120 -4.49 -9.91 19.98
C ARG A 120 -5.88 -9.35 19.70
N SER A 121 -6.01 -8.50 18.68
CA SER A 121 -7.29 -7.91 18.28
C SER A 121 -8.32 -8.97 17.89
N TRP A 122 -7.91 -9.98 17.11
CA TRP A 122 -8.76 -11.11 16.75
C TRP A 122 -9.18 -11.95 17.96
N ARG A 123 -8.26 -12.22 18.89
CA ARG A 123 -8.56 -13.00 20.11
C ARG A 123 -9.61 -12.32 20.99
N TYR A 124 -9.62 -11.00 21.02
CA TYR A 124 -10.60 -10.24 21.80
C TYR A 124 -11.88 -9.90 21.03
N GLY A 125 -11.95 -10.19 19.73
CA GLY A 125 -13.07 -9.75 18.90
C GLY A 125 -13.25 -8.24 18.95
N GLU A 126 -12.14 -7.49 18.91
CA GLU A 126 -12.12 -6.05 19.19
C GLU A 126 -13.12 -5.25 18.35
N GLY A 127 -13.84 -4.34 19.00
CA GLY A 127 -14.76 -3.39 18.38
C GLY A 127 -14.29 -1.95 18.53
N SER A 128 -15.13 -1.03 18.09
CA SER A 128 -14.94 0.40 18.28
C SER A 128 -14.84 0.76 19.75
N VAL A 129 -13.99 1.75 20.05
CA VAL A 129 -13.89 2.36 21.38
C VAL A 129 -15.09 3.26 21.69
N ASN A 130 -15.84 3.65 20.66
CA ASN A 130 -16.99 4.53 20.80
C ASN A 130 -18.20 3.74 21.33
N PRO A 131 -18.91 4.22 22.36
CA PRO A 131 -20.16 3.60 22.82
C PRO A 131 -21.17 3.51 21.66
N GLY A 132 -21.68 2.30 21.38
CA GLY A 132 -22.57 2.05 20.24
C GLY A 132 -21.89 2.04 18.88
N GLY A 133 -20.55 1.94 18.84
CA GLY A 133 -19.75 1.84 17.62
C GLY A 133 -19.76 0.45 16.98
N MET A 134 -19.08 0.35 15.83
CA MET A 134 -19.04 -0.89 15.05
C MET A 134 -18.26 -2.01 15.76
N THR A 135 -18.66 -3.26 15.53
CA THR A 135 -17.85 -4.44 15.85
C THR A 135 -16.94 -4.80 14.66
N GLY A 136 -15.85 -5.53 14.90
CA GLY A 136 -15.00 -6.01 13.80
C GLY A 136 -13.76 -5.16 13.52
N LEU A 137 -13.28 -4.36 14.47
CA LEU A 137 -12.05 -3.57 14.33
C LEU A 137 -10.83 -4.45 14.01
N TYR A 138 -10.83 -5.70 14.46
CA TYR A 138 -9.80 -6.69 14.15
C TYR A 138 -9.64 -6.95 12.64
N VAL A 139 -10.72 -6.86 11.85
CA VAL A 139 -10.65 -6.99 10.38
C VAL A 139 -9.90 -5.81 9.79
N VAL A 140 -10.20 -4.59 10.24
CA VAL A 140 -9.50 -3.37 9.82
C VAL A 140 -8.02 -3.45 10.20
N LYS A 141 -7.71 -3.86 11.43
CA LYS A 141 -6.31 -4.02 11.88
C LYS A 141 -5.55 -5.07 11.08
N SER A 142 -6.21 -6.09 10.53
CA SER A 142 -5.57 -7.09 9.67
C SER A 142 -4.94 -6.47 8.42
N PHE A 143 -5.45 -5.33 7.96
CA PHE A 143 -4.85 -4.60 6.85
C PHE A 143 -3.46 -4.03 7.14
N ILE A 144 -3.01 -3.99 8.41
CA ILE A 144 -1.62 -3.66 8.76
C ILE A 144 -0.66 -4.70 8.16
N ILE A 145 -1.02 -5.99 8.26
CA ILE A 145 -0.22 -7.08 7.68
C ILE A 145 -0.33 -7.06 6.17
N VAL A 146 -1.54 -6.84 5.64
CA VAL A 146 -1.75 -6.70 4.19
C VAL A 146 -0.89 -5.58 3.62
N PHE A 147 -0.86 -4.41 4.27
CA PHE A 147 0.01 -3.29 3.92
C PHE A 147 1.47 -3.71 3.85
N ALA A 148 1.99 -4.33 4.91
CA ALA A 148 3.39 -4.74 4.97
C ALA A 148 3.73 -5.73 3.84
N VAL A 149 2.85 -6.69 3.57
CA VAL A 149 3.04 -7.69 2.50
C VAL A 149 3.00 -7.02 1.11
N LEU A 150 2.00 -6.19 0.83
CA LEU A 150 1.86 -5.54 -0.49
C LEU A 150 3.03 -4.60 -0.80
N VAL A 151 3.45 -3.81 0.18
CA VAL A 151 4.59 -2.91 0.06
C VAL A 151 5.89 -3.69 -0.07
N ALA A 152 6.09 -4.76 0.72
CA ALA A 152 7.27 -5.62 0.60
C ALA A 152 7.35 -6.30 -0.77
N LEU A 153 6.24 -6.86 -1.26
CA LEU A 153 6.15 -7.44 -2.59
C LEU A 153 6.52 -6.41 -3.66
N GLN A 154 5.94 -5.21 -3.60
CA GLN A 154 6.26 -4.16 -4.56
C GLN A 154 7.73 -3.72 -4.48
N GLY A 155 8.30 -3.64 -3.28
CA GLY A 155 9.73 -3.42 -3.06
C GLY A 155 10.57 -4.51 -3.73
N LEU A 156 10.25 -5.79 -3.53
CA LEU A 156 10.94 -6.90 -4.20
C LEU A 156 10.86 -6.77 -5.73
N ALA A 157 9.73 -6.34 -6.28
CA ALA A 157 9.61 -6.06 -7.72
C ALA A 157 10.55 -4.92 -8.17
N MET A 158 10.69 -3.85 -7.38
CA MET A 158 11.65 -2.77 -7.64
C MET A 158 13.11 -3.25 -7.56
N ALA A 159 13.45 -4.08 -6.58
CA ALA A 159 14.79 -4.66 -6.47
C ALA A 159 15.12 -5.57 -7.67
N MET A 160 14.19 -6.45 -8.06
CA MET A 160 14.35 -7.31 -9.24
C MET A 160 14.48 -6.51 -10.53
N ARG A 161 13.67 -5.45 -10.70
CA ARG A 161 13.80 -4.50 -11.81
C ARG A 161 15.18 -3.86 -11.86
N SER A 162 15.67 -3.40 -10.71
CA SER A 162 16.98 -2.75 -10.59
C SER A 162 18.11 -3.72 -10.98
N ILE A 163 18.02 -4.99 -10.58
CA ILE A 163 18.99 -6.04 -10.97
C ILE A 163 19.00 -6.26 -12.49
N ILE A 164 17.83 -6.28 -13.14
CA ILE A 164 17.73 -6.44 -14.60
C ILE A 164 18.36 -5.26 -15.35
N VAL A 165 18.13 -4.04 -14.87
CA VAL A 165 18.72 -2.80 -15.41
C VAL A 165 20.25 -2.80 -15.25
N LEU A 166 20.76 -3.19 -14.08
CA LEU A 166 22.20 -3.28 -13.83
C LEU A 166 22.87 -4.35 -14.71
N ALA A 167 22.17 -5.44 -15.01
CA ALA A 167 22.58 -6.46 -15.96
C ALA A 167 22.55 -6.02 -17.44
N GLY A 168 22.07 -4.80 -17.75
CA GLY A 168 21.99 -4.27 -19.11
C GLY A 168 20.96 -4.98 -19.97
N ARG A 169 19.89 -5.53 -19.37
CA ARG A 169 18.83 -6.29 -20.04
C ARG A 169 17.46 -5.64 -19.87
N GLU A 170 17.42 -4.32 -20.02
CA GLU A 170 16.19 -3.53 -19.92
C GLU A 170 15.13 -3.92 -20.97
N ASP A 171 15.56 -4.56 -22.07
CA ASP A 171 14.74 -5.14 -23.13
C ASP A 171 13.73 -6.18 -22.62
N LEU A 172 14.01 -6.83 -21.49
CA LEU A 172 13.14 -7.84 -20.89
C LEU A 172 11.97 -7.22 -20.10
N LEU A 173 12.03 -5.91 -19.81
CA LEU A 173 11.02 -5.20 -19.04
C LEU A 173 10.06 -4.46 -19.98
N PRO A 174 8.74 -4.48 -19.70
CA PRO A 174 7.80 -3.60 -20.38
C PRO A 174 8.19 -2.11 -20.24
N PRO A 175 7.89 -1.25 -21.24
CA PRO A 175 8.30 0.16 -21.25
C PRO A 175 7.91 0.96 -20.00
N ARG A 176 6.76 0.62 -19.38
CA ARG A 176 6.30 1.26 -18.13
C ARG A 176 7.23 1.05 -16.93
N PHE A 177 8.18 0.12 -17.01
CA PHE A 177 9.19 -0.16 -15.97
C PHE A 177 10.58 0.31 -16.39
N HIS A 178 10.73 1.10 -17.45
CA HIS A 178 12.00 1.74 -17.76
C HIS A 178 12.19 2.97 -16.88
N TYR A 179 13.44 3.27 -16.51
CA TYR A 179 13.74 4.54 -15.88
C TYR A 179 13.55 5.62 -16.96
N GLN A 180 12.60 6.52 -16.77
CA GLN A 180 12.40 7.64 -17.70
C GLN A 180 13.60 8.57 -17.61
N ASP A 181 14.18 9.01 -18.73
CA ASP A 181 15.34 9.91 -18.72
C ASP A 181 15.05 11.23 -17.99
#